data_AF-A0A0S8D192-F1
#
_entry.id   AF-A0A0S8D192-F1
#
_cell.length_a   1.000
_cell.length_b   1.000
_cell.length_c   1.000
_cell.angle_alpha   90.00
_cell.angle_beta   90.00
_cell.angle_gamma   90.00
#
_symmetry.space_group_name_H-M   'P 1'
#
loop_
_entity.id
_entity.type
_entity.pdbx_description
1 polymer ?
#
loop_
_entity_poly.entity_id
_entity_poly.type
_entity_poly.pdbx_seq_one_letter_code
_entity_poly.pdbx_strand_id
1 'polypeptide(L)'
;MKKKRLFEPGDMVSTFTGQVGMVISTEALAMVRTRFKEGRRPGYYFAQGCCQNPDYLTQIPVFFEDGTFDVMRSMNIKKRADLPEETKSTIQEMMGTEP
;
A
#
# COMPACT_ATOMS: atom_id res chain seq x y z
N MET A 1 -9.69 -23.09 -1.95
CA MET A 1 -10.20 -21.98 -2.77
C MET A 1 -9.21 -20.82 -2.71
N LYS A 2 -8.54 -20.47 -3.82
CA LYS A 2 -7.69 -19.27 -3.84
C LYS A 2 -8.61 -18.05 -3.73
N LYS A 3 -8.51 -17.29 -2.63
CA LYS A 3 -9.24 -16.02 -2.45
C LYS A 3 -8.87 -15.13 -3.64
N LYS A 4 -9.86 -14.72 -4.45
CA LYS A 4 -9.67 -13.73 -5.51
C LYS A 4 -9.07 -12.49 -4.84
N ARG A 5 -7.91 -12.02 -5.31
CA ARG A 5 -7.28 -10.78 -4.89
C ARG A 5 -7.27 -9.84 -6.09
N LEU A 6 -7.60 -8.57 -5.89
CA LEU A 6 -7.48 -7.55 -6.94
C LEU A 6 -6.05 -7.02 -6.99
N PHE A 7 -5.39 -6.97 -5.84
CA PHE A 7 -4.03 -6.50 -5.66
C PHE A 7 -3.17 -7.56 -4.97
N GLU A 8 -1.89 -7.61 -5.30
CA GLU A 8 -0.91 -8.49 -4.70
C GLU A 8 0.21 -7.68 -4.04
N PRO A 9 0.80 -8.14 -2.93
CA PRO A 9 2.01 -7.52 -2.38
C PRO A 9 3.08 -7.39 -3.47
N GLY A 10 3.70 -6.23 -3.55
CA GLY A 10 4.65 -5.86 -4.61
C GLY A 10 4.02 -5.19 -5.82
N ASP A 11 2.69 -5.19 -5.98
CA ASP A 11 2.01 -4.41 -7.02
C ASP A 11 2.29 -2.92 -6.79
N MET A 12 2.77 -2.25 -7.84
CA MET A 12 2.88 -0.80 -7.84
C MET A 12 1.53 -0.17 -8.17
N VAL A 13 1.15 0.85 -7.40
CA VAL A 13 -0.14 1.53 -7.51
C VAL A 13 0.04 3.04 -7.48
N SER A 14 -0.90 3.76 -8.07
CA SER A 14 -1.01 5.22 -7.92
C SER A 14 -2.38 5.60 -7.37
N THR A 15 -2.43 6.61 -6.51
CA THR A 15 -3.68 7.24 -6.08
C THR A 15 -4.28 8.07 -7.22
N PHE A 16 -5.52 8.55 -7.04
CA PHE A 16 -6.11 9.52 -7.99
C PHE A 16 -5.37 10.87 -8.01
N THR A 17 -4.68 11.22 -6.93
CA THR A 17 -3.85 12.45 -6.83
C THR A 17 -2.49 12.30 -7.51
N GLY A 18 -2.17 11.11 -8.03
CA GLY A 18 -0.91 10.84 -8.73
C GLY A 18 0.24 10.38 -7.83
N GLN A 19 0.01 10.21 -6.53
CA GLN A 19 1.04 9.70 -5.61
C GLN A 19 1.28 8.21 -5.84
N VAL A 20 2.54 7.79 -5.87
CA VAL A 20 2.93 6.41 -6.14
C VAL A 20 3.23 5.67 -4.85
N GLY A 21 2.80 4.40 -4.80
CA GLY A 21 3.10 3.50 -3.71
C GLY A 21 3.14 2.05 -4.16
N MET A 22 3.57 1.19 -3.24
CA MET A 22 3.61 -0.25 -3.39
C MET A 22 2.60 -0.89 -2.45
N VAL A 23 1.88 -1.89 -2.95
CA VAL A 23 1.03 -2.75 -2.11
C VAL A 23 1.93 -3.63 -1.25
N ILE A 24 1.70 -3.65 0.05
CA ILE A 24 2.56 -4.37 1.01
C ILE A 24 1.84 -5.57 1.61
N SER A 25 2.60 -6.54 2.13
CA SER A 25 2.02 -7.67 2.87
C SER A 25 1.44 -7.23 4.21
N THR A 26 0.61 -8.06 4.84
CA THR A 26 0.08 -7.81 6.20
C THR A 26 1.19 -7.76 7.24
N GLU A 27 2.23 -8.57 7.06
CA GLU A 27 3.43 -8.58 7.91
C GLU A 27 4.22 -7.27 7.76
N ALA A 28 4.42 -6.85 6.51
CA ALA A 28 5.04 -5.57 6.20
C ALA A 28 4.23 -4.38 6.73
N LEU A 29 2.88 -4.45 6.66
CA LEU A 29 1.99 -3.46 7.28
C LEU A 29 2.23 -3.37 8.79
N ALA A 30 2.32 -4.49 9.49
CA ALA A 30 2.60 -4.50 10.93
C ALA A 30 3.96 -3.84 11.24
N MET A 31 4.98 -4.10 10.43
CA MET A 31 6.29 -3.44 10.56
C MET A 31 6.20 -1.93 10.32
N VAL A 32 5.66 -1.51 9.17
CA VAL A 32 5.63 -0.07 8.83
C VAL A 32 4.74 0.74 9.77
N ARG A 33 3.69 0.14 10.34
CA ARG A 33 2.85 0.79 11.38
C ARG A 33 3.62 1.18 12.63
N THR A 34 4.72 0.50 12.94
CA THR A 34 5.57 0.81 14.10
C THR A 34 6.70 1.79 13.80
N ARG A 35 7.06 1.94 12.52
CA ARG A 35 8.23 2.73 12.07
C ARG A 35 7.87 4.03 11.38
N PHE A 36 6.73 4.06 10.71
CA PHE A 36 6.30 5.17 9.86
C PHE A 36 4.97 5.73 10.34
N LYS A 37 4.65 6.94 9.87
CA LYS A 37 3.37 7.60 10.14
C LYS A 37 2.33 7.23 9.10
N GLU A 38 1.07 7.16 9.52
CA GLU A 38 -0.07 7.02 8.60
C GLU A 38 -0.31 8.37 7.91
N GLY A 39 -0.41 8.37 6.58
CA GLY A 39 -0.55 9.60 5.78
C GLY A 39 -1.95 10.21 5.81
N ARG A 40 -2.99 9.39 6.03
CA ARG A 40 -4.42 9.73 5.95
C ARG A 40 -4.82 10.33 4.61
N ARG A 41 -4.32 9.75 3.52
CA ARG A 41 -4.57 10.24 2.16
C ARG A 41 -6.05 10.21 1.77
N PRO A 42 -6.53 11.15 0.93
CA PRO A 42 -7.87 11.09 0.37
C PRO A 42 -8.16 9.71 -0.26
N GLY A 43 -9.21 9.05 0.22
CA GLY A 43 -9.57 7.70 -0.22
C GLY A 43 -8.98 6.55 0.60
N TYR A 44 -8.27 6.86 1.69
CA TYR A 44 -7.91 5.88 2.73
C TYR A 44 -9.15 5.27 3.37
N TYR A 45 -8.99 4.05 3.87
CA TYR A 45 -10.03 3.31 4.58
C TYR A 45 -10.17 3.89 5.99
N PHE A 46 -11.09 4.83 6.12
CA PHE A 46 -11.53 5.35 7.41
C PHE A 46 -12.69 4.48 7.95
N ALA A 47 -12.43 3.72 9.01
CA ALA A 47 -13.47 3.07 9.81
C ALA A 47 -13.25 3.41 11.28
N GLN A 48 -14.24 4.06 11.91
CA GLN A 48 -14.24 4.30 13.35
C GLN A 48 -14.45 2.95 14.06
N GLY A 49 -13.46 2.51 14.85
CA GLY A 49 -13.61 1.41 15.79
C GLY A 49 -13.51 -0.03 15.25
N CYS A 50 -13.07 -0.26 14.01
CA CYS A 50 -12.95 -1.63 13.47
C CYS A 50 -11.54 -1.97 12.97
N CYS A 51 -11.14 -3.22 13.19
CA CYS A 51 -9.84 -3.78 12.85
C CYS A 51 -9.56 -3.66 11.35
N GLN A 52 -8.52 -2.90 10.96
CA GLN A 52 -7.94 -2.93 9.62
C GLN A 52 -7.51 -4.38 9.33
N ASN A 53 -8.30 -5.10 8.53
CA ASN A 53 -8.00 -6.47 8.14
C ASN A 53 -7.79 -6.51 6.63
N PRO A 54 -6.55 -6.35 6.14
CA PRO A 54 -6.28 -6.19 4.73
C PRO A 54 -6.70 -7.43 3.95
N ASP A 55 -7.72 -7.29 3.11
CA ASP A 55 -8.29 -8.36 2.31
C ASP A 55 -7.82 -8.32 0.84
N TYR A 56 -7.08 -7.26 0.44
CA TYR A 56 -6.54 -7.05 -0.91
C TYR A 56 -7.60 -6.97 -2.03
N LEU A 57 -8.86 -6.77 -1.66
CA LEU A 57 -10.00 -6.50 -2.55
C LEU A 57 -10.60 -5.13 -2.26
N THR A 58 -10.79 -4.79 -0.98
CA THR A 58 -11.41 -3.56 -0.50
C THR A 58 -10.46 -2.77 0.40
N GLN A 59 -9.65 -3.45 1.21
CA GLN A 59 -8.62 -2.84 2.05
C GLN A 59 -7.25 -3.27 1.54
N ILE A 60 -6.51 -2.30 0.99
CA ILE A 60 -5.22 -2.54 0.34
C ILE A 60 -4.18 -1.70 1.07
N PRO A 61 -3.25 -2.33 1.80
CA PRO A 61 -2.21 -1.60 2.49
C PRO A 61 -1.17 -1.17 1.47
N VAL A 62 -0.89 0.13 1.44
CA VAL A 62 0.03 0.75 0.49
C VAL A 62 1.06 1.55 1.26
N PHE A 63 2.33 1.33 0.93
CA PHE A 63 3.45 2.16 1.37
C PHE A 63 3.85 3.10 0.23
N PHE A 64 3.96 4.39 0.52
CA PHE A 64 4.19 5.43 -0.47
C PHE A 64 5.64 5.88 -0.49
N GLU A 65 6.05 6.43 -1.63
CA GLU A 65 7.40 6.97 -1.85
C GLU A 65 7.82 8.08 -0.88
N ASP A 66 6.88 8.78 -0.24
CA ASP A 66 7.19 9.79 0.78
C ASP A 66 7.43 9.23 2.19
N GLY A 67 7.51 7.90 2.34
CA GLY A 67 7.80 7.26 3.62
C GLY A 67 6.61 7.24 4.58
N THR A 68 5.40 7.23 4.05
CA THR A 68 4.18 7.04 4.84
C THR A 68 3.37 5.88 4.28
N PHE A 69 2.48 5.33 5.10
CA PHE A 69 1.60 4.25 4.67
C PHE A 69 0.14 4.65 4.84
N ASP A 70 -0.74 4.03 4.05
CA ASP A 70 -2.19 4.07 4.27
C ASP A 70 -2.81 2.74 3.85
N VAL A 71 -3.90 2.36 4.51
CA VAL A 71 -4.78 1.31 3.99
C VAL A 71 -5.78 1.98 3.06
N MET A 72 -5.62 1.77 1.76
CA MET A 72 -6.41 2.40 0.71
C MET A 72 -7.62 1.54 0.33
N ARG A 73 -8.69 2.20 -0.13
CA ARG A 73 -9.79 1.51 -0.82
C ARG A 73 -9.40 1.20 -2.26
N SER A 74 -9.78 0.03 -2.77
CA SER A 74 -9.48 -0.38 -4.16
C SER A 74 -9.96 0.61 -5.21
N MET A 75 -11.10 1.25 -4.98
CA MET A 75 -11.64 2.27 -5.91
C MET A 75 -10.78 3.54 -6.00
N ASN A 76 -9.90 3.79 -5.02
CA ASN A 76 -9.10 5.01 -4.93
C ASN A 76 -7.64 4.82 -5.36
N ILE A 77 -7.26 3.60 -5.76
CA ILE A 77 -5.92 3.26 -6.25
C ILE A 77 -6.03 2.52 -7.59
N LYS A 78 -5.05 2.73 -8.47
CA LYS A 78 -4.95 2.04 -9.75
C LYS A 78 -3.61 1.34 -9.85
N LYS A 79 -3.59 0.11 -10.38
CA LYS A 79 -2.33 -0.57 -10.70
C LYS A 79 -1.57 0.19 -11.77
N ARG A 80 -0.26 0.27 -11.59
CA ARG A 80 0.69 0.92 -12.48
C ARG A 80 1.86 -0.03 -12.69
N ALA A 81 1.71 -0.94 -13.67
CA ALA A 81 2.78 -1.86 -14.04
C ALA A 81 3.97 -1.17 -14.75
N ASP A 82 3.77 0.07 -15.20
CA ASP A 82 4.71 0.85 -16.01
C ASP A 82 5.55 1.84 -15.17
N LEU A 83 5.68 1.62 -13.86
CA LEU A 83 6.47 2.52 -13.02
C LEU A 83 7.97 2.21 -13.13
N PRO A 84 8.84 3.24 -13.08
CA PRO A 84 10.28 3.04 -13.14
C PRO A 84 10.76 2.09 -12.05
N GLU A 85 11.68 1.19 -12.37
CA GLU A 85 12.27 0.28 -11.39
C GLU A 85 12.94 1.04 -10.23
N GLU A 86 13.48 2.23 -10.50
CA GLU A 86 14.06 3.13 -9.48
C GLU A 86 13.04 3.49 -8.37
N THR A 87 11.80 3.81 -8.75
CA THR A 87 10.74 4.12 -7.77
C THR A 87 10.40 2.90 -6.92
N LYS A 88 10.39 1.71 -7.55
CA LYS A 88 10.15 0.45 -6.86
C LYS A 88 11.27 0.16 -5.85
N SER A 89 12.53 0.26 -6.28
CA SER A 89 13.70 0.06 -5.43
C SER A 89 13.73 1.03 -4.26
N THR A 90 13.46 2.31 -4.50
CA THR A 90 13.41 3.34 -3.45
C THR A 90 12.42 2.97 -2.35
N ILE A 91 11.21 2.54 -2.72
CA ILE A 91 10.17 2.11 -1.76
C ILE A 91 10.61 0.86 -0.98
N GLN A 92 11.20 -0.13 -1.66
CA GLN A 92 11.67 -1.36 -1.01
C GLN A 92 12.81 -1.11 -0.02
N GLU A 93 13.77 -0.25 -0.40
CA GLU A 93 14.89 0.15 0.45
C GLU A 93 14.41 0.90 1.69
N MET A 94 13.46 1.82 1.55
CA MET A 94 12.88 2.53 2.69
C MET A 94 12.23 1.58 3.70
N MET A 95 11.57 0.53 3.23
CA MET A 95 10.95 -0.47 4.09
C MET A 95 11.97 -1.39 4.79
N GLY A 96 13.22 -1.42 4.33
CA GLY A 96 14.25 -2.35 4.79
C GLY A 96 13.97 -3.79 4.38
N THR A 97 13.16 -3.99 3.34
CA THR A 97 12.99 -5.28 2.68
C THR A 97 14.08 -5.41 1.62
N GLU A 98 15.11 -6.20 1.92
CA GLU A 98 16.16 -6.56 0.95
C GLU A 98 15.55 -7.21 -0.31
N PRO A 99 16.16 -7.02 -1.49
CA PRO A 99 15.65 -7.52 -2.77
C PRO A 99 15.54 -9.06 -2.86
#